data_AF-K1SC94-F1
#
_entry.id   AF-K1SC94-F1
#
_cell.length_a   1.000
_cell.length_b   1.000
_cell.length_c   1.000
_cell.angle_alpha   90.00
_cell.angle_beta   90.00
_cell.angle_gamma   90.00
#
_symmetry.space_group_name_H-M   'P 1'
#
loop_
_entity.id
_entity.type
_entity.pdbx_description
1 polymer ?
#
loop_
_entity_poly.entity_id
_entity_poly.type
_entity_poly.pdbx_seq_one_letter_code
_entity_poly.pdbx_strand_id
1 'polypeptide(L)'
;GINLRLMRYSDVLLRAAECENEVNGPTQQAIDWINEVRNRADLPDLELADFPTADKLFEQIANVERPKEFGCEFGRGFDLIRWGFFYKNDRLQQLKEHSVVRRSVTGTKDPVDYNDIATDSELKSSFDTYLPGHEFLPIVQQLLNKNPNLSGNSANFSTDNSTYFSENGWTVHPVVDLSK
;
A
#
# COMPACT_ATOMS: atom_id res chain seq x y z
N GLY A 1 1.09 12.51 -28.56
CA GLY A 1 0.23 11.97 -27.50
C GLY A 1 1.08 11.30 -26.44
N ILE A 2 0.58 11.12 -25.22
CA ILE A 2 1.24 10.37 -24.14
C ILE A 2 0.73 8.92 -24.20
N ASN A 3 1.63 7.94 -24.17
CA ASN A 3 1.27 6.53 -24.12
C ASN A 3 1.12 6.08 -22.67
N LEU A 4 -0.13 5.92 -22.21
CA LEU A 4 -0.44 5.47 -20.85
C LEU A 4 -0.11 3.98 -20.72
N ARG A 5 0.74 3.63 -19.75
CA ARG A 5 1.08 2.23 -19.44
C ARG A 5 -0.04 1.64 -18.60
N LEU A 6 -0.66 0.57 -19.09
CA LEU A 6 -1.66 -0.22 -18.35
C LEU A 6 -1.04 -1.43 -17.66
N MET A 7 -0.05 -2.04 -18.29
CA MET A 7 0.71 -3.17 -17.77
C MET A 7 2.11 -3.14 -18.38
N ARG A 8 3.10 -3.57 -17.59
CA ARG A 8 4.49 -3.69 -18.02
C ARG A 8 5.18 -4.83 -17.30
N TYR A 9 6.30 -5.28 -17.86
CA TYR A 9 6.96 -6.51 -17.42
C TYR A 9 7.40 -6.48 -15.96
N SER A 10 7.85 -5.36 -15.42
CA SER A 10 8.20 -5.29 -13.99
C SER A 10 7.02 -5.45 -13.04
N ASP A 11 5.78 -5.12 -13.44
CA ASP A 11 4.60 -5.46 -12.63
C ASP A 11 4.34 -6.96 -12.64
N VAL A 12 4.61 -7.65 -13.75
CA VAL A 12 4.56 -9.12 -13.80
C VAL A 12 5.60 -9.72 -12.84
N LEU A 13 6.84 -9.21 -12.86
CA LEU A 13 7.91 -9.70 -11.99
C LEU A 13 7.63 -9.46 -10.50
N LEU A 14 7.23 -8.23 -10.12
CA LEU A 14 6.95 -7.90 -8.73
C LEU A 14 5.68 -8.61 -8.21
N ARG A 15 4.68 -8.85 -9.06
CA ARG A 15 3.52 -9.68 -8.68
C ARG A 15 3.88 -11.16 -8.57
N ALA A 16 4.74 -11.68 -9.45
CA ALA A 16 5.23 -13.05 -9.36
C ALA A 16 6.02 -13.26 -8.06
N ALA A 17 6.91 -12.32 -7.71
CA ALA A 17 7.65 -12.36 -6.44
C ALA A 17 6.74 -12.30 -5.21
N GLU A 18 5.70 -11.46 -5.26
CA GLU A 18 4.69 -11.40 -4.19
C GLU A 18 3.93 -12.73 -4.07
N CYS A 19 3.40 -13.28 -5.18
CA CYS A 19 2.69 -14.56 -5.15
C CYS A 19 3.58 -15.71 -4.66
N GLU A 20 4.84 -15.75 -5.07
CA GLU A 20 5.81 -16.74 -4.63
C GLU A 20 6.05 -16.64 -3.12
N ASN A 21 6.18 -15.42 -2.60
CA ASN A 21 6.31 -15.17 -1.17
C ASN A 21 5.06 -15.61 -0.37
N GLU A 22 3.86 -15.38 -0.91
CA GLU A 22 2.61 -15.80 -0.25
C GLU A 22 2.44 -17.33 -0.23
N VAL A 23 2.90 -18.03 -1.27
CA VAL A 23 2.71 -19.49 -1.39
C VAL A 23 3.82 -20.27 -0.68
N ASN A 24 5.08 -19.86 -0.86
CA ASN A 24 6.27 -20.61 -0.45
C ASN A 24 7.12 -19.89 0.60
N GLY A 25 6.78 -18.65 0.96
CA GLY A 25 7.67 -17.77 1.72
C GLY A 25 8.80 -17.21 0.85
N PRO A 26 9.82 -16.59 1.46
CA PRO A 26 10.94 -16.04 0.72
C PRO A 26 11.72 -17.14 -0.01
N THR A 27 11.80 -17.04 -1.34
CA THR A 27 12.60 -17.96 -2.17
C THR A 27 13.62 -17.19 -3.01
N GLN A 28 14.68 -17.87 -3.44
CA GLN A 28 15.68 -17.27 -4.32
C GLN A 28 15.03 -16.76 -5.61
N GLN A 29 14.04 -17.48 -6.14
CA GLN A 29 13.33 -17.08 -7.35
C GLN A 29 12.56 -15.76 -7.18
N ALA A 30 11.93 -15.53 -6.02
CA ALA A 30 11.27 -14.25 -5.72
C ALA A 30 12.29 -13.10 -5.66
N ILE A 31 13.43 -13.33 -5.03
CA ILE A 31 14.53 -12.36 -4.95
C ILE A 31 15.10 -12.05 -6.34
N ASP A 32 15.29 -13.06 -7.18
CA ASP A 32 15.82 -12.88 -8.53
C ASP A 32 14.90 -12.01 -9.41
N TRP A 33 13.59 -12.21 -9.32
CA TRP A 33 12.61 -11.36 -10.04
C TRP A 33 12.62 -9.91 -9.55
N ILE A 34 12.75 -9.68 -8.24
CA ILE A 34 12.88 -8.33 -7.68
C ILE A 34 14.19 -7.69 -8.16
N ASN A 35 15.29 -8.45 -8.12
CA ASN A 35 16.60 -7.98 -8.56
C ASN A 35 16.66 -7.66 -10.04
N GLU A 36 15.88 -8.32 -10.91
CA GLU A 36 15.76 -7.92 -12.32
C GLU A 36 15.22 -6.49 -12.46
N VAL A 37 14.23 -6.11 -11.64
CA VAL A 37 13.68 -4.74 -11.62
C VAL A 37 14.68 -3.75 -11.03
N ARG A 38 15.35 -4.12 -9.94
CA ARG A 38 16.35 -3.29 -9.25
C ARG A 38 17.58 -3.02 -10.11
N ASN A 39 18.10 -4.04 -10.78
CA ASN A 39 19.26 -3.93 -11.66
C ASN A 39 18.99 -3.01 -12.84
N ARG A 40 17.77 -3.01 -13.40
CA ARG A 40 17.39 -2.04 -14.44
C ARG A 40 17.46 -0.59 -13.94
N ALA A 41 17.23 -0.37 -12.65
CA ALA A 41 17.29 0.94 -11.99
C ALA A 41 18.64 1.23 -11.31
N ASP A 42 19.69 0.44 -11.59
CA ASP A 42 21.03 0.56 -10.99
C ASP A 42 21.04 0.50 -9.45
N LEU A 43 20.13 -0.30 -8.86
CA LEU A 43 20.07 -0.53 -7.42
C LEU A 43 20.84 -1.80 -7.03
N PRO A 44 21.47 -1.86 -5.83
CA PRO A 44 22.14 -3.06 -5.35
C PRO A 44 21.17 -4.24 -5.25
N ASP A 45 21.66 -5.46 -5.51
CA ASP A 45 20.86 -6.67 -5.32
C ASP A 45 20.43 -6.86 -3.87
N LEU A 46 19.23 -7.38 -3.69
CA LEU A 46 18.76 -7.95 -2.44
C LEU A 46 19.30 -9.36 -2.27
N GLU A 47 19.61 -9.75 -1.03
CA GLU A 47 20.05 -11.10 -0.70
C GLU A 47 18.93 -11.85 0.03
N LEU A 48 18.69 -13.12 -0.33
CA LEU A 48 17.66 -13.94 0.33
C LEU A 48 17.88 -14.02 1.85
N ALA A 49 19.14 -14.00 2.30
CA ALA A 49 19.49 -14.04 3.72
C ALA A 49 18.96 -12.83 4.52
N ASP A 50 18.66 -11.70 3.87
CA ASP A 50 18.09 -10.51 4.53
C ASP A 50 16.59 -10.70 4.88
N PHE A 51 15.93 -11.74 4.34
CA PHE A 51 14.49 -11.99 4.44
C PHE A 51 14.17 -13.35 5.09
N PRO A 52 14.35 -13.50 6.41
CA PRO A 52 14.07 -14.75 7.13
C PRO A 52 12.58 -15.10 7.23
N THR A 53 11.66 -14.17 6.94
CA THR A 53 10.21 -14.37 7.04
C THR A 53 9.47 -13.85 5.83
N ALA A 54 8.33 -14.47 5.53
CA ALA A 54 7.44 -14.01 4.46
C ALA A 54 6.99 -12.57 4.70
N ASP A 55 6.70 -12.20 5.95
CA ASP A 55 6.30 -10.83 6.30
C ASP A 55 7.41 -9.81 6.01
N LYS A 56 8.69 -10.14 6.21
CA LYS A 56 9.79 -9.20 5.91
C LYS A 56 9.96 -8.99 4.40
N LEU A 57 9.83 -10.05 3.59
CA LEU A 57 9.87 -9.91 2.13
C LEU A 57 8.61 -9.19 1.61
N PHE A 58 7.44 -9.51 2.15
CA PHE A 58 6.20 -8.78 1.85
C PHE A 58 6.37 -7.29 2.14
N GLU A 59 6.90 -6.94 3.31
CA GLU A 59 7.14 -5.55 3.71
C GLU A 59 8.05 -4.81 2.72
N GLN A 60 9.12 -5.47 2.24
CA GLN A 60 10.01 -4.93 1.22
C GLN A 60 9.29 -4.71 -0.11
N ILE A 61 8.51 -5.69 -0.58
CA ILE A 61 7.74 -5.57 -1.82
C ILE A 61 6.70 -4.45 -1.69
N ALA A 62 5.95 -4.44 -0.60
CA ALA A 62 4.80 -3.58 -0.40
C ALA A 62 5.17 -2.12 -0.15
N ASN A 63 6.22 -1.85 0.64
CA ASN A 63 6.57 -0.49 1.05
C ASN A 63 7.87 0.05 0.43
N VAL A 64 8.66 -0.78 -0.26
CA VAL A 64 9.88 -0.32 -0.96
C VAL A 64 9.78 -0.51 -2.46
N GLU A 65 9.65 -1.74 -2.95
CA GLU A 65 9.80 -2.04 -4.39
C GLU A 65 8.63 -1.49 -5.21
N ARG A 66 7.40 -1.89 -4.91
CA ARG A 66 6.22 -1.49 -5.70
C ARG A 66 5.98 0.03 -5.70
N PRO A 67 6.05 0.76 -4.56
CA PRO A 67 5.82 2.21 -4.56
C PRO A 67 6.88 3.00 -5.32
N LYS A 68 8.15 2.57 -5.25
CA LYS A 68 9.24 3.23 -5.98
C LYS A 68 9.17 2.95 -7.47
N GLU A 69 8.85 1.71 -7.84
CA GLU A 69 8.79 1.28 -9.23
C GLU A 69 7.57 1.88 -9.96
N PHE A 70 6.39 1.94 -9.33
CA PHE A 70 5.12 2.33 -9.94
C PHE A 70 4.61 3.73 -9.51
N GLY A 71 5.53 4.61 -9.14
CA GLY A 71 5.22 6.00 -8.82
C GLY A 71 4.45 6.67 -9.97
N CYS A 72 3.28 7.24 -9.67
CA CYS A 72 2.39 7.88 -10.65
C CYS A 72 1.78 6.95 -11.72
N GLU A 73 1.75 5.62 -11.51
CA GLU A 73 1.17 4.63 -12.43
C GLU A 73 -0.15 4.01 -11.92
N PHE A 74 -0.89 4.71 -11.05
CA PHE A 74 -2.24 4.32 -10.60
C PHE A 74 -2.37 2.96 -9.86
N GLY A 75 -1.30 2.41 -9.29
CA GLY A 75 -1.33 1.11 -8.59
C GLY A 75 -1.57 1.17 -7.07
N ARG A 76 -1.01 2.18 -6.37
CA ARG A 76 -0.89 2.17 -4.90
C ARG A 76 -2.22 2.02 -4.17
N GLY A 77 -3.29 2.68 -4.62
CA GLY A 77 -4.60 2.58 -3.97
C GLY A 77 -5.13 1.14 -3.95
N PHE A 78 -5.06 0.44 -5.10
CA PHE A 78 -5.50 -0.95 -5.21
C PHE A 78 -4.64 -1.91 -4.38
N ASP A 79 -3.34 -1.66 -4.32
CA ASP A 79 -2.41 -2.41 -3.47
C ASP A 79 -2.76 -2.29 -1.98
N LEU A 80 -3.01 -1.08 -1.49
CA LEU A 80 -3.40 -0.87 -0.08
C LEU A 80 -4.73 -1.55 0.28
N ILE A 81 -5.70 -1.52 -0.64
CA ILE A 81 -7.01 -2.16 -0.45
C ILE A 81 -6.85 -3.68 -0.37
N ARG A 82 -6.18 -4.30 -1.35
CA ARG A 82 -6.06 -5.77 -1.42
C ARG A 82 -5.19 -6.35 -0.31
N TRP A 83 -4.23 -5.58 0.21
CA TRP A 83 -3.44 -5.97 1.38
C TRP A 83 -4.13 -5.70 2.72
N GLY A 84 -5.28 -5.04 2.70
CA GLY A 84 -6.06 -4.73 3.90
C GLY A 84 -5.37 -3.77 4.86
N PHE A 85 -4.52 -2.87 4.37
CA PHE A 85 -3.76 -1.92 5.22
C PHE A 85 -4.66 -0.97 6.03
N PHE A 86 -5.92 -0.82 5.61
CA PHE A 86 -6.92 -0.02 6.30
C PHE A 86 -7.58 -0.73 7.49
N TYR A 87 -7.41 -2.05 7.63
CA TYR A 87 -8.16 -2.87 8.58
C TYR A 87 -7.38 -3.22 9.86
N LYS A 88 -6.15 -2.72 10.00
CA LYS A 88 -5.32 -2.87 11.19
C LYS A 88 -4.72 -1.54 11.62
N ASN A 89 -4.69 -1.29 12.92
CA ASN A 89 -4.24 -0.01 13.48
C ASN A 89 -2.75 0.25 13.24
N ASP A 90 -1.91 -0.77 13.33
CA ASP A 90 -0.47 -0.67 13.04
C ASP A 90 -0.21 -0.33 11.56
N ARG A 91 -0.96 -0.96 10.64
CA ARG A 91 -0.90 -0.62 9.21
C ARG A 91 -1.40 0.79 8.91
N LEU A 92 -2.51 1.20 9.51
CA LEU A 92 -2.99 2.59 9.35
C LEU A 92 -1.99 3.60 9.94
N GLN A 93 -1.34 3.25 11.05
CA GLN A 93 -0.29 4.06 11.65
C GLN A 93 0.94 4.18 10.73
N GLN A 94 1.38 3.07 10.13
CA GLN A 94 2.44 3.08 9.12
C GLN A 94 2.07 3.94 7.89
N LEU A 95 0.83 3.87 7.42
CA LEU A 95 0.36 4.74 6.34
C LEU A 95 0.45 6.22 6.70
N LYS A 96 0.12 6.56 7.95
CA LYS A 96 0.21 7.92 8.46
C LYS A 96 1.66 8.40 8.46
N GLU A 97 2.58 7.59 8.95
CA GLU A 97 4.04 7.83 8.98
C GLU A 97 4.62 8.02 7.59
N HIS A 98 4.24 7.18 6.62
CA HIS A 98 4.71 7.27 5.24
C HIS A 98 4.15 8.47 4.47
N SER A 99 3.11 9.13 4.99
CA SER A 99 2.37 10.18 4.28
C SER A 99 2.41 11.53 4.97
N VAL A 100 3.37 11.73 5.89
CA VAL A 100 3.59 13.01 6.54
C VAL A 100 4.24 13.98 5.57
N VAL A 101 3.69 15.19 5.53
CA VAL A 101 4.22 16.30 4.74
C VAL A 101 4.14 17.59 5.55
N ARG A 102 5.09 18.50 5.31
CA ARG A 102 5.00 19.88 5.80
C ARG A 102 4.16 20.70 4.82
N ARG A 103 3.03 21.24 5.29
CA ARG A 103 2.17 22.14 4.51
C ARG A 103 2.56 23.60 4.74
N SER A 104 3.76 23.96 4.29
CA SER A 104 4.33 25.31 4.40
C SER A 104 5.21 25.65 3.21
N VAL A 105 5.45 26.95 2.99
CA VAL A 105 6.42 27.46 2.00
C VAL A 105 7.85 27.53 2.56
N THR A 106 7.99 27.37 3.88
CA THR A 106 9.28 27.33 4.59
C THR A 106 9.55 25.89 5.03
N GLY A 107 10.80 25.44 4.95
CA GLY A 107 11.20 24.11 5.42
C GLY A 107 10.52 22.94 4.69
N THR A 108 9.95 23.17 3.50
CA THR A 108 9.16 22.16 2.74
C THR A 108 9.97 20.92 2.37
N LYS A 109 11.30 20.99 2.41
CA LYS A 109 12.22 19.88 2.11
C LYS A 109 12.86 19.28 3.36
N ASP A 110 12.58 19.83 4.53
CA ASP A 110 13.15 19.33 5.77
C ASP A 110 12.54 17.95 6.06
N PRO A 111 13.31 17.03 6.66
CA PRO A 111 12.77 15.77 7.12
C PRO A 111 11.57 15.99 8.05
N VAL A 112 10.59 15.11 7.96
CA VAL A 112 9.38 15.15 8.78
C VAL A 112 9.19 13.81 9.48
N ASP A 113 8.59 13.86 10.67
CA ASP A 113 8.21 12.69 11.47
C ASP A 113 6.75 12.85 11.89
N TYR A 114 5.97 11.77 11.87
CA TYR A 114 4.61 11.77 12.37
C TYR A 114 4.53 12.02 13.88
N ASN A 115 5.57 11.65 14.63
CA ASN A 115 5.63 11.87 16.08
C ASN A 115 5.54 13.37 16.44
N ASP A 116 5.98 14.24 15.54
CA ASP A 116 5.98 15.69 15.75
C ASP A 116 4.65 16.36 15.36
N ILE A 117 3.68 15.62 14.81
CA ILE A 117 2.44 16.19 14.26
C ILE A 117 1.55 16.88 15.30
N ALA A 118 1.67 16.48 16.57
CA ALA A 118 0.95 17.09 17.69
C ALA A 118 1.56 18.44 18.09
N THR A 119 2.86 18.64 17.85
CA THR A 119 3.62 19.83 18.25
C THR A 119 3.89 20.79 17.10
N ASP A 120 3.96 20.29 15.86
CA ASP A 120 4.13 21.08 14.65
C ASP A 120 2.83 21.16 13.86
N SER A 121 2.17 22.32 13.96
CA SER A 121 0.90 22.58 13.28
C SER A 121 0.98 22.55 11.74
N GLU A 122 2.18 22.66 11.16
CA GLU A 122 2.39 22.60 9.71
C GLU A 122 2.52 21.16 9.19
N LEU A 123 2.85 20.19 10.05
CA LEU A 123 2.88 18.79 9.67
C LEU A 123 1.46 18.22 9.56
N LYS A 124 1.21 17.49 8.47
CA LYS A 124 -0.08 16.84 8.18
C LYS A 124 0.18 15.47 7.57
N SER A 125 -0.62 14.48 7.94
CA SER A 125 -0.68 13.22 7.20
C SER A 125 -1.95 13.13 6.37
N SER A 126 -1.81 12.59 5.15
CA SER A 126 -2.96 12.38 4.26
C SER A 126 -3.97 11.37 4.81
N PHE A 127 -3.59 10.58 5.82
CA PHE A 127 -4.44 9.57 6.46
C PHE A 127 -5.00 10.00 7.83
N ASP A 128 -4.77 11.25 8.28
CA ASP A 128 -5.34 11.74 9.55
C ASP A 128 -6.88 11.84 9.52
N THR A 129 -7.44 12.10 8.34
CA THR A 129 -8.88 12.19 8.11
C THR A 129 -9.48 10.90 7.55
N TYR A 130 -8.73 9.80 7.56
CA TYR A 130 -9.23 8.52 7.08
C TYR A 130 -10.37 8.01 7.97
N LEU A 131 -11.43 7.50 7.35
CA LEU A 131 -12.58 6.90 8.02
C LEU A 131 -12.77 5.48 7.49
N PRO A 132 -12.95 4.47 8.38
CA PRO A 132 -13.27 3.11 7.94
C PRO A 132 -14.49 3.06 7.02
N GLY A 133 -14.45 2.19 6.02
CA GLY A 133 -15.54 2.01 5.06
C GLY A 133 -15.44 2.87 3.79
N HIS A 134 -14.44 3.76 3.71
CA HIS A 134 -14.19 4.65 2.57
C HIS A 134 -13.05 4.18 1.65
N GLU A 135 -12.78 2.87 1.63
CA GLU A 135 -11.78 2.26 0.73
C GLU A 135 -12.24 2.28 -0.73
N PHE A 136 -13.56 2.29 -0.95
CA PHE A 136 -14.20 2.31 -2.26
C PHE A 136 -14.95 3.63 -2.49
N LEU A 137 -15.19 3.97 -3.75
CA LEU A 137 -16.08 5.08 -4.08
C LEU A 137 -17.55 4.69 -3.77
N PRO A 138 -18.38 5.63 -3.29
CA PRO A 138 -19.78 5.36 -3.05
C PRO A 138 -20.51 5.08 -4.37
N ILE A 139 -21.46 4.15 -4.33
CA ILE A 139 -22.38 3.95 -5.45
C ILE A 139 -23.22 5.23 -5.59
N VAL A 140 -23.25 5.80 -6.80
CA VAL A 140 -23.91 7.08 -7.06
C VAL A 140 -25.38 7.03 -6.63
N GLN A 141 -25.82 7.98 -5.80
CA GLN A 141 -27.16 7.97 -5.20
C GLN A 141 -28.28 7.91 -6.25
N GLN A 142 -28.10 8.57 -7.40
CA GLN A 142 -29.07 8.52 -8.50
C GLN A 142 -29.26 7.10 -9.04
N LEU A 143 -28.19 6.28 -9.06
CA LEU A 143 -28.27 4.89 -9.51
C LEU A 143 -29.05 4.03 -8.51
N LEU A 144 -28.80 4.22 -7.20
CA LEU A 144 -29.56 3.55 -6.13
C LEU A 144 -31.06 3.90 -6.19
N ASN A 145 -31.39 5.18 -6.39
CA ASN A 145 -32.78 5.61 -6.50
C ASN A 145 -33.51 5.01 -7.71
N LYS A 146 -32.79 4.75 -8.82
CA LYS A 146 -33.36 4.20 -10.05
C LYS A 146 -33.50 2.68 -10.03
N ASN A 147 -32.65 1.99 -9.29
CA ASN A 147 -32.65 0.53 -9.22
C ASN A 147 -32.96 0.05 -7.79
N PRO A 148 -34.21 -0.34 -7.49
CA PRO A 148 -34.58 -0.80 -6.15
C PRO A 148 -33.89 -2.11 -5.73
N ASN A 149 -33.28 -2.84 -6.67
CA ASN A 149 -32.52 -4.06 -6.37
C ASN A 149 -31.04 -3.78 -6.04
N LEU A 150 -30.61 -2.52 -6.07
CA LEU A 150 -29.22 -2.14 -5.77
C LEU A 150 -29.12 -1.60 -4.34
N SER A 151 -28.22 -2.17 -3.55
CA SER A 151 -27.84 -1.65 -2.23
C SER A 151 -26.58 -0.79 -2.33
N GLY A 152 -26.45 0.21 -1.47
CA GLY A 152 -25.20 0.96 -1.31
C GLY A 152 -24.05 0.06 -0.84
N ASN A 153 -22.81 0.52 -1.04
CA ASN A 153 -21.63 -0.14 -0.50
C ASN A 153 -21.19 0.50 0.84
N SER A 154 -20.06 0.04 1.39
CA SER A 154 -19.51 0.56 2.65
C SER A 154 -19.38 2.08 2.67
N ALA A 155 -18.98 2.70 1.56
CA ALA A 155 -18.75 4.15 1.47
C ALA A 155 -20.06 4.94 1.44
N ASN A 156 -21.17 4.33 0.97
CA ASN A 156 -22.49 4.93 1.09
C ASN A 156 -22.97 5.03 2.56
N PHE A 157 -22.49 4.15 3.43
CA PHE A 157 -22.98 4.00 4.80
C PHE A 157 -21.93 4.26 5.88
N SER A 158 -20.69 4.58 5.51
CA SER A 158 -19.52 4.66 6.42
C SER A 158 -19.37 3.41 7.28
N THR A 159 -19.52 2.23 6.68
CA THR A 159 -19.46 0.94 7.37
C THR A 159 -18.08 0.31 7.24
N ASP A 160 -17.46 -0.05 8.36
CA ASP A 160 -16.15 -0.70 8.38
C ASP A 160 -16.19 -2.07 7.66
N ASN A 161 -15.20 -2.31 6.79
CA ASN A 161 -15.03 -3.54 6.02
C ASN A 161 -14.08 -4.55 6.69
N SER A 162 -13.50 -4.23 7.86
CA SER A 162 -12.52 -5.08 8.55
C SER A 162 -13.06 -6.48 8.86
N THR A 163 -14.30 -6.60 9.37
CA THR A 163 -14.96 -7.89 9.62
C THR A 163 -15.09 -8.69 8.34
N TYR A 164 -15.64 -8.10 7.27
CA TYR A 164 -15.79 -8.76 5.97
C TYR A 164 -14.45 -9.26 5.44
N PHE A 165 -13.39 -8.44 5.51
CA PHE A 165 -12.06 -8.83 5.07
C PHE A 165 -11.55 -10.06 5.83
N SER A 166 -11.69 -10.06 7.16
CA SER A 166 -11.23 -11.16 8.01
C SER A 166 -12.05 -12.44 7.85
N GLU A 167 -13.37 -12.35 7.67
CA GLU A 167 -14.26 -13.50 7.49
C GLU A 167 -14.03 -14.21 6.15
N ASN A 168 -13.52 -13.50 5.14
CA ASN A 168 -13.09 -14.10 3.88
C ASN A 168 -11.72 -14.81 3.97
N GLY A 169 -11.08 -14.79 5.14
CA GLY A 169 -9.78 -15.44 5.36
C GLY A 169 -8.60 -14.75 4.68
N TRP A 170 -8.75 -13.46 4.32
CA TRP A 170 -7.65 -12.68 3.75
C TRP A 170 -6.68 -12.20 4.82
N THR A 171 -5.40 -12.30 4.52
CA THR A 171 -4.32 -11.95 5.45
C THR A 171 -4.00 -10.46 5.37
N VAL A 172 -3.87 -9.82 6.54
CA VAL A 172 -3.19 -8.53 6.68
C VAL A 172 -1.84 -8.81 7.33
N HIS A 173 -0.75 -8.68 6.57
CA HIS A 173 0.59 -8.90 7.12
C HIS A 173 0.90 -7.88 8.21
N PRO A 174 1.60 -8.26 9.29
CA PRO A 174 2.01 -7.32 10.34
C PRO A 174 3.06 -6.33 9.81
N VAL A 175 3.17 -5.16 10.45
CA VAL A 175 4.29 -4.24 10.18
C VAL A 175 5.60 -4.87 10.65
N VAL A 176 6.61 -4.90 9.78
CA VAL A 176 7.94 -5.45 10.06
C VAL A 176 9.01 -4.39 9.84
N ASP A 177 10.07 -4.40 10.65
CA ASP A 177 11.23 -3.55 10.44
C ASP A 177 12.10 -4.10 9.30
N LEU A 178 12.46 -3.21 8.37
CA LEU A 178 13.33 -3.51 7.22
C LEU A 178 14.80 -3.22 7.51
N SER A 179 15.15 -2.76 8.71
CA SER A 179 16.55 -2.62 9.12
C SER A 179 17.30 -3.97 9.08
N LYS A 180 18.62 -3.88 8.85
CA LYS A 180 19.55 -5.02 8.81
C LYS A 180 20.15 -5.26 10.19
#